data_AF-A0A3A9J574-F1
#
_entry.id   AF-A0A3A9J574-F1
#
_cell.length_a   1.000
_cell.length_b   1.000
_cell.length_c   1.000
_cell.angle_alpha   90.00
_cell.angle_beta   90.00
_cell.angle_gamma   90.00
#
_symmetry.space_group_name_H-M   'P 1'
#
loop_
_entity.id
_entity.type
_entity.pdbx_description
1 polymer ?
#
loop_
_entity_poly.entity_id
_entity_poly.type
_entity_poly.pdbx_seq_one_letter_code
_entity_poly.pdbx_strand_id
1 'polypeptide(L)'
;MQVTSNKPHSKQLNEVRIVTALVVNLVETYSSRGAYKGAISAWRVSSDMADKISTVIGVYKSQVVVVIEGCQLKLSTPDVNELHDDGCDGRYFVVGGDVYEDTKAWLKPHPWLFKSLASVQGPRYRQMHNTYP
;
A
#
# COMPACT_ATOMS: atom_id res chain seq x y z
N MET A 1 -57.89 -0.27 -5.71
CA MET A 1 -56.81 0.48 -6.37
C MET A 1 -55.51 0.12 -5.66
N GLN A 2 -54.64 -0.69 -6.27
CA GLN A 2 -53.31 -1.00 -5.75
C GLN A 2 -52.33 0.06 -6.27
N VAL A 3 -51.67 0.78 -5.37
CA VAL A 3 -50.55 1.67 -5.69
C VAL A 3 -49.28 0.88 -5.47
N THR A 4 -48.69 0.36 -6.56
CA THR A 4 -47.36 -0.25 -6.53
C THR A 4 -46.32 0.86 -6.46
N SER A 5 -45.75 1.05 -5.27
CA SER A 5 -44.60 1.92 -5.05
C SER A 5 -43.35 1.27 -5.64
N ASN A 6 -43.05 1.56 -6.90
CA ASN A 6 -41.74 1.28 -7.51
C ASN A 6 -40.69 2.18 -6.84
N LYS A 7 -40.00 1.67 -5.80
CA LYS A 7 -38.73 2.26 -5.34
C LYS A 7 -37.67 2.03 -6.43
N PRO A 8 -36.98 3.06 -6.93
CA PRO A 8 -35.84 2.84 -7.79
C PRO A 8 -34.74 2.19 -6.94
N HIS A 9 -34.31 0.99 -7.33
CA HIS A 9 -33.03 0.43 -6.89
C HIS A 9 -31.93 1.40 -7.33
N SER A 10 -31.44 2.21 -6.40
CA SER A 10 -30.19 2.96 -6.56
C SER A 10 -29.09 1.93 -6.80
N LYS A 11 -28.68 1.74 -8.06
CA LYS A 11 -27.41 1.08 -8.37
C LYS A 11 -26.34 1.88 -7.62
N GLN A 12 -25.73 1.28 -6.60
CA GLN A 12 -24.49 1.82 -6.05
C GLN A 12 -23.52 1.90 -7.23
N LEU A 13 -23.21 3.13 -7.65
CA LEU A 13 -22.14 3.36 -8.61
C LEU A 13 -20.85 3.00 -7.85
N ASN A 14 -20.25 1.87 -8.18
CA ASN A 14 -18.94 1.50 -7.67
C ASN A 14 -17.99 2.67 -7.97
N GLU A 15 -17.61 3.42 -6.93
CA GLU A 15 -16.72 4.55 -7.06
C GLU A 15 -15.33 4.00 -7.41
N VAL A 16 -14.92 4.13 -8.67
CA VAL A 16 -13.57 3.77 -9.10
C VAL A 16 -12.61 4.82 -8.55
N ARG A 17 -11.98 4.51 -7.42
CA ARG A 17 -10.91 5.36 -6.89
C ARG A 17 -9.60 4.96 -7.56
N ILE A 18 -9.00 5.92 -8.26
CA ILE A 18 -7.61 5.81 -8.72
C ILE A 18 -6.73 6.07 -7.52
N VAL A 19 -6.09 5.02 -7.02
CA VAL A 19 -5.15 5.07 -5.90
C VAL A 19 -3.74 5.07 -6.44
N THR A 20 -2.89 5.99 -5.98
CA THR A 20 -1.46 5.96 -6.30
C THR A 20 -0.74 5.12 -5.27
N ALA A 21 -0.09 4.06 -5.75
CA ALA A 21 0.63 3.14 -4.90
C ALA A 21 2.14 3.25 -5.06
N LEU A 22 2.84 3.18 -3.95
CA LEU A 22 4.29 2.97 -3.91
C LEU A 22 4.59 1.47 -3.86
N VAL A 23 5.23 0.96 -4.90
CA VAL A 23 5.70 -0.42 -4.93
C VAL A 23 7.15 -0.45 -4.47
N VAL A 24 7.45 -1.23 -3.44
CA VAL A 24 8.77 -1.32 -2.81
C VAL A 24 9.31 -2.75 -2.86
N ASN A 25 10.60 -2.89 -3.10
CA ASN A 25 11.26 -4.19 -3.13
C ASN A 25 11.87 -4.49 -1.77
N LEU A 26 11.44 -5.60 -1.17
CA LEU A 26 11.83 -6.01 0.16
C LEU A 26 12.99 -7.01 0.17
N VAL A 27 13.64 -7.32 -0.96
CA VAL A 27 14.71 -8.34 -1.02
C VAL A 27 15.80 -8.13 0.04
N GLU A 28 16.15 -6.88 0.35
CA GLU A 28 17.18 -6.55 1.34
C GLU A 28 16.67 -6.52 2.80
N THR A 29 15.37 -6.30 3.02
CA THR A 29 14.81 -6.06 4.36
C THR A 29 13.92 -7.19 4.85
N TYR A 30 13.43 -8.06 3.96
CA TYR A 30 12.42 -9.06 4.28
C TYR A 30 12.91 -10.09 5.31
N SER A 31 14.14 -10.61 5.14
CA SER A 31 14.67 -11.66 6.01
C SER A 31 14.96 -11.18 7.43
N SER A 32 15.28 -9.90 7.61
CA SER A 32 15.64 -9.32 8.91
C SER A 32 14.45 -8.67 9.63
N ARG A 33 13.48 -8.13 8.88
CA ARG A 33 12.38 -7.33 9.44
C ARG A 33 10.99 -7.96 9.21
N GLY A 34 10.84 -8.82 8.22
CA GLY A 34 9.55 -9.33 7.74
C GLY A 34 8.84 -8.36 6.78
N ALA A 35 7.71 -8.78 6.23
CA ALA A 35 6.97 -8.07 5.18
C ALA A 35 6.54 -6.66 5.62
N TYR A 36 5.76 -6.57 6.70
CA TYR A 36 5.23 -5.30 7.20
C TYR A 36 6.33 -4.30 7.60
N LYS A 37 7.24 -4.70 8.50
CA LYS A 37 8.32 -3.80 8.96
C LYS A 37 9.26 -3.39 7.83
N GLY A 38 9.48 -4.28 6.85
CA GLY A 38 10.18 -3.94 5.62
C GLY A 38 9.44 -2.86 4.84
N ALA A 39 8.14 -3.03 4.59
CA ALA A 39 7.35 -2.09 3.81
C ALA A 39 7.19 -0.71 4.46
N ILE A 40 7.12 -0.60 5.79
CA ILE A 40 7.02 0.70 6.47
C ILE A 40 8.36 1.44 6.63
N SER A 41 9.48 0.83 6.21
CA SER A 41 10.80 1.45 6.28
C SER A 41 10.89 2.72 5.40
N ALA A 42 11.99 3.46 5.50
CA ALA A 42 12.16 4.71 4.75
C ALA A 42 12.56 4.46 3.28
N TRP A 43 11.71 4.90 2.35
CA TRP A 43 11.87 4.74 0.91
C TRP A 43 12.14 6.06 0.21
N ARG A 44 12.94 6.01 -0.86
CA ARG A 44 13.12 7.17 -1.75
C ARG A 44 11.83 7.43 -2.52
N VAL A 45 11.23 8.58 -2.29
CA VAL A 45 10.01 9.03 -2.95
C VAL A 45 10.21 10.50 -3.30
N SER A 46 9.77 10.90 -4.48
CA SER A 46 9.82 12.31 -4.87
C SER A 46 8.80 13.11 -4.05
N SER A 47 9.19 14.30 -3.59
CA SER A 47 8.37 15.11 -2.68
C SER A 47 6.99 15.44 -3.25
N ASP A 48 6.89 15.63 -4.57
CA ASP A 48 5.65 15.87 -5.31
C ASP A 48 4.70 14.66 -5.39
N MET A 49 5.17 13.48 -5.00
CA MET A 49 4.41 12.22 -5.01
C MET A 49 4.08 11.71 -3.61
N ALA A 50 4.82 12.13 -2.58
CA ALA A 50 4.65 11.65 -1.22
C ALA A 50 3.19 11.81 -0.72
N ASP A 51 2.61 12.98 -0.91
CA ASP A 51 1.24 13.30 -0.49
C ASP A 51 0.14 12.62 -1.34
N LYS A 52 0.50 12.07 -2.50
CA LYS A 52 -0.43 11.38 -3.41
C LYS A 52 -0.51 9.89 -3.13
N ILE A 53 0.48 9.33 -2.43
CA ILE A 53 0.55 7.90 -2.16
C ILE A 53 -0.34 7.57 -0.97
N SER A 54 -1.33 6.73 -1.23
CA SER A 54 -2.25 6.22 -0.20
C SER A 54 -2.19 4.70 -0.07
N THR A 55 -1.30 4.05 -0.83
CA THR A 55 -1.11 2.59 -0.77
C THR A 55 0.36 2.23 -0.93
N VAL A 56 0.84 1.25 -0.16
CA VAL A 56 2.18 0.67 -0.33
C VAL A 56 2.06 -0.81 -0.65
N ILE A 57 2.80 -1.27 -1.66
CA ILE A 57 2.89 -2.68 -2.05
C ILE A 57 4.32 -3.14 -1.81
N GLY A 58 4.51 -4.06 -0.87
CA GLY A 58 5.78 -4.74 -0.65
C GLY A 58 5.90 -5.98 -1.52
N VAL A 59 6.97 -6.05 -2.32
CA VAL A 59 7.29 -7.16 -3.21
C VAL A 59 8.54 -7.87 -2.70
N TYR A 60 8.48 -9.19 -2.57
CA TYR A 60 9.61 -10.05 -2.26
C TYR A 60 9.67 -11.20 -3.27
N LYS A 61 10.85 -11.44 -3.87
CA LYS A 61 11.06 -12.48 -4.90
C LYS A 61 9.97 -12.48 -5.99
N SER A 62 9.66 -11.29 -6.52
CA SER A 62 8.64 -11.06 -7.56
C SER A 62 7.20 -11.35 -7.15
N GLN A 63 6.91 -11.46 -5.86
CA GLN A 63 5.57 -11.68 -5.34
C GLN A 63 5.17 -10.57 -4.38
N VAL A 64 3.92 -10.10 -4.47
CA VAL A 64 3.35 -9.20 -3.47
C VAL A 64 3.15 -9.97 -2.17
N VAL A 65 3.83 -9.53 -1.11
CA VAL A 65 3.82 -10.15 0.22
C VAL A 65 3.17 -9.27 1.28
N VAL A 66 3.02 -7.97 0.99
CA VAL A 66 2.27 -7.05 1.84
C VAL A 66 1.63 -5.93 1.03
N VAL A 67 0.44 -5.52 1.42
CA VAL A 67 -0.24 -4.30 0.97
C VAL A 67 -0.64 -3.49 2.18
N ILE A 68 -0.40 -2.18 2.17
CA ILE A 68 -0.84 -1.24 3.19
C ILE A 68 -1.73 -0.21 2.52
N GLU A 69 -3.03 -0.23 2.79
CA GLU A 69 -4.00 0.69 2.18
C GLU A 69 -4.39 1.83 3.13
N GLY A 70 -4.67 3.02 2.60
CA GLY A 70 -5.04 4.19 3.41
C GLY A 70 -3.90 4.74 4.26
N CYS A 71 -2.66 4.44 3.90
CA CYS A 71 -1.48 4.96 4.59
C CYS A 71 -1.12 6.38 4.15
N GLN A 72 -0.25 7.02 4.92
CA GLN A 72 0.42 8.26 4.55
C GLN A 72 1.94 8.06 4.52
N LEU A 73 2.62 8.86 3.70
CA LEU A 73 4.06 8.95 3.72
C LEU A 73 4.49 10.20 4.48
N LYS A 74 5.45 10.03 5.41
CA LYS A 74 6.04 11.15 6.15
C LYS A 74 7.55 11.15 5.95
N LEU A 75 8.14 12.33 5.89
CA LEU A 75 9.60 12.46 5.82
C LEU A 75 10.21 11.80 7.07
N SER A 76 11.19 10.94 6.85
CA SER A 76 11.91 10.26 7.91
C SER A 76 12.87 11.25 8.57
N THR A 77 12.65 11.55 9.85
CA THR A 77 13.58 12.29 10.70
C THR A 77 13.84 11.49 11.98
N PRO A 78 14.94 11.76 12.71
CA PRO A 78 15.23 11.09 13.97
C PRO A 78 14.09 11.19 15.01
N ASP A 79 13.30 12.26 14.95
CA ASP A 79 12.23 12.53 15.92
C ASP A 79 10.93 11.74 15.63
N VAL A 80 10.71 11.32 14.38
CA VAL A 80 9.41 10.77 13.94
C VAL A 80 9.48 9.32 13.49
N ASN A 81 10.66 8.82 13.12
CA ASN A 81 10.85 7.44 12.70
C ASN A 81 11.83 6.75 13.64
N GLU A 82 11.33 5.84 14.48
CA GLU A 82 12.15 5.05 15.41
C GLU A 82 13.20 4.18 14.69
N LEU A 83 13.02 3.91 13.40
CA LEU A 83 13.94 3.15 12.55
C LEU A 83 14.87 4.07 11.72
N HIS A 84 14.96 5.35 12.07
CA HIS A 84 15.79 6.30 11.36
C HIS A 84 17.29 5.99 11.56
N ASP A 85 18.01 5.99 10.45
CA ASP A 85 19.48 5.96 10.37
C ASP A 85 19.93 6.94 9.28
N ASP A 86 21.24 7.17 9.13
CA ASP A 86 21.81 8.05 8.09
C ASP A 86 21.37 7.64 6.67
N GLY A 87 21.01 6.38 6.47
CA GLY A 87 20.49 5.87 5.20
C GLY A 87 19.06 6.35 4.89
N CYS A 88 18.34 6.84 5.90
CA CYS A 88 16.96 7.32 5.82
C CYS A 88 16.81 8.80 5.46
N ASP A 89 17.90 9.57 5.44
CA ASP A 89 17.85 10.99 5.11
C ASP A 89 17.22 11.25 3.73
N GLY A 90 16.27 12.19 3.70
CA GLY A 90 15.51 12.54 2.50
C GLY A 90 14.54 11.46 2.01
N ARG A 91 14.29 10.42 2.82
CA ARG A 91 13.34 9.33 2.49
C ARG A 91 12.06 9.44 3.29
N TYR A 92 11.02 8.77 2.81
CA TYR A 92 9.70 8.77 3.44
C TYR A 92 9.37 7.40 4.01
N PHE A 93 8.87 7.37 5.25
CA PHE A 93 8.39 6.17 5.90
C PHE A 93 6.86 6.15 5.92
N VAL A 94 6.30 4.96 6.12
CA VAL A 94 4.85 4.74 6.02
C VAL A 94 4.21 4.86 7.40
N VAL A 95 3.11 5.60 7.49
CA VAL A 95 2.34 5.81 8.74
C VAL A 95 0.89 5.42 8.53
N GLY A 96 0.36 4.67 9.50
CA GLY A 96 -1.04 4.23 9.52
C GLY A 96 -1.38 3.24 8.40
N GLY A 97 -2.67 3.16 8.09
CA GLY A 97 -3.22 2.28 7.05
C GLY A 97 -3.57 0.87 7.54
N ASP A 98 -4.36 0.19 6.72
CA ASP A 98 -4.77 -1.19 6.87
C ASP A 98 -3.74 -2.13 6.26
N VAL A 99 -3.23 -3.07 7.06
CA VAL A 99 -2.18 -4.01 6.65
C VAL A 99 -2.78 -5.34 6.21
N TYR A 100 -2.33 -5.81 5.05
CA TYR A 100 -2.64 -7.12 4.47
C TYR A 100 -1.32 -7.81 4.15
N GLU A 101 -0.95 -8.86 4.88
CA GLU A 101 0.34 -9.55 4.73
C GLU A 101 0.15 -11.06 4.56
N ASP A 102 1.10 -11.69 3.87
CA ASP A 102 1.09 -13.10 3.50
C ASP A 102 0.86 -14.06 4.69
N THR A 103 1.54 -13.82 5.80
CA THR A 103 1.45 -14.63 7.03
C THR A 103 0.06 -14.61 7.68
N LYS A 104 -0.77 -13.61 7.36
CA LYS A 104 -2.13 -13.43 7.91
C LYS A 104 -3.20 -13.35 6.82
N ALA A 105 -2.87 -13.77 5.60
CA ALA A 105 -3.75 -13.63 4.43
C ALA A 105 -5.12 -14.31 4.60
N TRP A 106 -5.18 -15.38 5.39
CA TRP A 106 -6.40 -16.13 5.68
C TRP A 106 -7.40 -15.36 6.57
N LEU A 107 -6.92 -14.37 7.34
CA LEU A 107 -7.76 -13.49 8.17
C LEU A 107 -8.33 -12.32 7.38
N LYS A 108 -7.51 -11.76 6.48
CA LYS A 108 -7.83 -10.54 5.73
C LYS A 108 -7.31 -10.67 4.30
N PRO A 109 -8.03 -11.36 3.41
CA PRO A 109 -7.58 -11.55 2.03
C PRO A 109 -7.58 -10.22 1.27
N HIS A 110 -6.63 -10.05 0.37
CA HIS A 110 -6.53 -8.85 -0.47
C HIS A 110 -6.23 -9.23 -1.92
N PRO A 111 -6.92 -8.64 -2.93
CA PRO A 111 -6.78 -9.04 -4.34
C PRO A 111 -5.36 -8.89 -4.91
N TRP A 112 -4.55 -8.03 -4.32
CA TRP A 112 -3.16 -7.82 -4.75
C TRP A 112 -2.16 -8.76 -4.08
N LEU A 113 -2.51 -9.35 -2.93
CA LEU A 113 -1.62 -10.25 -2.21
C LEU A 113 -1.34 -11.49 -3.07
N PHE A 114 -0.11 -11.98 -3.05
CA PHE A 114 0.40 -13.09 -3.86
C PHE A 114 0.46 -12.88 -5.37
N LYS A 115 -0.01 -11.73 -5.90
CA LYS A 115 0.17 -11.42 -7.32
C LYS A 115 1.65 -11.36 -7.68
N SER A 116 1.96 -11.91 -8.86
CA SER A 116 3.29 -11.75 -9.44
C SER A 116 3.47 -10.31 -9.90
N LEU A 117 4.58 -9.72 -9.50
CA LEU A 117 5.02 -8.39 -9.89
C LEU A 117 6.50 -8.51 -10.20
N ALA A 118 6.90 -8.23 -11.43
CA ALA A 118 8.31 -8.29 -11.83
C ALA A 118 9.18 -7.55 -10.80
N SER A 119 10.29 -8.18 -10.39
CA SER A 119 11.20 -7.64 -9.38
C SER A 119 11.49 -6.17 -9.67
N VAL A 120 11.10 -5.33 -8.72
CA VAL A 120 11.15 -3.88 -8.87
C VAL A 120 12.53 -3.44 -8.42
N GLN A 121 13.34 -2.84 -9.29
CA GLN A 121 14.53 -2.13 -8.81
C GLN A 121 14.10 -0.77 -8.27
N GLY A 122 14.18 -0.61 -6.95
CA GLY A 122 13.77 0.60 -6.25
C GLY A 122 12.26 0.86 -6.22
N PRO A 123 11.84 1.99 -5.63
CA PRO A 123 10.44 2.34 -5.50
C PRO A 123 9.81 2.71 -6.85
N ARG A 124 8.58 2.27 -7.12
CA ARG A 124 7.82 2.64 -8.32
C ARG A 124 6.41 3.09 -8.00
N TYR A 125 5.88 4.00 -8.80
CA TYR A 125 4.49 4.41 -8.70
C TYR A 125 3.62 3.53 -9.59
N ARG A 126 2.48 3.09 -9.06
CA ARG A 126 1.47 2.35 -9.82
C ARG A 126 0.10 2.93 -9.53
N GLN A 127 -0.65 3.25 -10.58
CA GLN A 127 -2.08 3.52 -10.43
C GLN A 127 -2.81 2.19 -10.24
N MET A 128 -3.62 2.13 -9.19
CA MET A 128 -4.49 1.01 -8.91
C MET A 128 -5.94 1.44 -9.09
N HIS A 129 -6.71 0.55 -9.71
CA HIS A 129 -8.15 0.68 -9.78
C HIS A 129 -8.72 -0.26 -8.73
N ASN A 130 -9.09 0.29 -7.58
CA ASN A 130 -9.84 -0.48 -6.60
C ASN A 130 -11.32 -0.36 -6.95
N THR A 131 -11.95 -1.52 -7.15
CA THR A 131 -13.41 -1.62 -7.26
C THR A 131 -13.88 -2.19 -5.94
N TYR A 132 -14.44 -1.34 -5.10
CA TYR A 132 -15.12 -1.80 -3.88
C TYR A 132 -16.56 -2.18 -4.26
N PRO A 133 -17.07 -3.33 -3.79
CA PRO A 133 -18.48 -3.71 -3.95
C PRO A 133 -19.40 -2.83 -3.11
#